data_AF-A0A2R6Y264-F1
#
_entry.id   AF-A0A2R6Y264-F1
#
_cell.length_a   1.000
_cell.length_b   1.000
_cell.length_c   1.000
_cell.angle_alpha   90.00
_cell.angle_beta   90.00
_cell.angle_gamma   90.00
#
_symmetry.space_group_name_H-M   'P 1'
#
loop_
_entity.id
_entity.type
_entity.pdbx_description
1 polymer ?
#
loop_
_entity_poly.entity_id
_entity_poly.type
_entity_poly.pdbx_seq_one_letter_code
_entity_poly.pdbx_strand_id
1 'polypeptide(L)'
;MRHHQGNRLIQNLLLLTGILIVIAGYLLHPEDVFYASLRGVGIWWDVVFPATLPFLIVAELAMGLGLPHFLGVFLQPWMQPLFRLPGMGSFVLTMGFASGYPMAAKLTVRMKQRGYLTPSEAERLVAFTTTADPLFITAAVAVGFFHNAGVGTVLAIIHYTSALILGIILAIIYRDPSSPGDHNRRDHSRRDHSIREKKLSSLASSPGSIIHRAYRALEEARMEDGRPFGRLMADAVNSALTTTLMIGGLIIFFSVLMRIFELTPLIQGCTFLLEKIFFALHLPPELSTPLIQGLFEVTLGERSVADAGGAHLTPLHYALASAILAWGGLSVHAQVATILSEAAIRYWPFFIARIMHSVLAPFLLFILWPFLNRLTSSPSSQPLTPHTVHPVWALPTFGEPFSLWRWVGMHGKMVLVGLALLVMFAAINVLIASFVHTFRLLIHQKNLR
;
A
#
# COMPACT_ATOMS: atom_id res chain seq x y z
N MET A 1 -25.53 -24.46 -14.68
CA MET A 1 -25.98 -23.25 -15.40
C MET A 1 -26.98 -22.40 -14.61
N ARG A 2 -28.06 -22.96 -14.03
CA ARG A 2 -29.02 -22.19 -13.19
C ARG A 2 -28.39 -21.49 -11.97
N HIS A 3 -27.43 -22.12 -11.29
CA HIS A 3 -26.74 -21.52 -10.13
C HIS A 3 -25.86 -20.31 -10.48
N HIS A 4 -25.28 -20.29 -11.70
CA HIS A 4 -24.49 -19.16 -12.19
C HIS A 4 -25.38 -17.99 -12.64
N GLN A 5 -26.59 -18.26 -13.11
CA GLN A 5 -27.58 -17.24 -13.46
C GLN A 5 -28.18 -16.57 -12.22
N GLY A 6 -28.48 -17.34 -11.16
CA GLY A 6 -28.97 -16.79 -9.89
C GLY A 6 -28.00 -15.79 -9.23
N ASN A 7 -26.70 -16.12 -9.18
CA ASN A 7 -25.69 -15.22 -8.61
C ASN A 7 -25.52 -13.93 -9.43
N ARG A 8 -25.63 -13.99 -10.76
CA ARG A 8 -25.57 -12.80 -11.62
C ARG A 8 -26.79 -11.90 -11.43
N LEU A 9 -27.97 -12.49 -11.24
CA LEU A 9 -29.18 -11.72 -11.00
C LEU A 9 -29.12 -10.98 -9.66
N ILE A 10 -28.67 -11.65 -8.59
CA ILE A 10 -28.46 -11.02 -7.28
C ILE A 10 -27.43 -9.90 -7.37
N GLN A 11 -26.28 -10.14 -8.04
CA GLN A 11 -25.26 -9.11 -8.25
C GLN A 11 -25.82 -7.89 -8.99
N ASN A 12 -26.56 -8.12 -10.08
CA ASN A 12 -27.16 -7.03 -10.85
C ASN A 12 -28.21 -6.27 -10.03
N LEU A 13 -29.03 -6.96 -9.24
CA LEU A 13 -30.00 -6.32 -8.35
C LEU A 13 -29.30 -5.47 -7.29
N LEU A 14 -28.24 -5.98 -6.65
CA LEU A 14 -27.47 -5.21 -5.67
C LEU A 14 -26.84 -3.95 -6.29
N LEU A 15 -26.29 -4.07 -7.50
CA LEU A 15 -25.73 -2.93 -8.24
C LEU A 15 -26.79 -1.90 -8.59
N LEU A 16 -27.95 -2.35 -9.11
CA LEU A 16 -29.07 -1.47 -9.44
C LEU A 16 -29.60 -0.76 -8.20
N THR A 17 -29.77 -1.46 -7.08
CA THR A 17 -30.18 -0.87 -5.81
C THR A 17 -29.16 0.16 -5.33
N GLY A 18 -27.86 -0.14 -5.40
CA GLY A 18 -26.80 0.81 -5.04
C GLY A 18 -26.83 2.07 -5.90
N ILE A 19 -27.01 1.93 -7.21
CA ILE A 19 -27.16 3.06 -8.14
C ILE A 19 -28.41 3.88 -7.81
N LEU A 20 -29.55 3.23 -7.54
CA LEU A 20 -30.79 3.92 -7.18
C LEU A 20 -30.66 4.68 -5.85
N ILE A 21 -29.95 4.15 -4.85
CA ILE A 21 -29.65 4.85 -3.60
C ILE A 21 -28.83 6.11 -3.86
N VAL A 22 -27.79 6.01 -4.70
CA VAL A 22 -26.98 7.18 -5.05
C VAL A 22 -27.84 8.22 -5.77
N ILE A 23 -28.62 7.80 -6.79
CA ILE A 23 -29.53 8.71 -7.52
C ILE A 23 -30.52 9.37 -6.56
N ALA A 24 -31.15 8.61 -5.67
CA ALA A 24 -32.06 9.15 -4.67
C ALA A 24 -31.36 10.17 -3.76
N GLY A 25 -30.12 9.90 -3.32
CA GLY A 25 -29.31 10.86 -2.56
C GLY A 25 -29.07 12.17 -3.32
N TYR A 26 -28.75 12.09 -4.62
CA TYR A 26 -28.61 13.28 -5.49
C TYR A 26 -29.92 14.08 -5.62
N LEU A 27 -31.06 13.40 -5.67
CA LEU A 27 -32.37 14.06 -5.84
C LEU A 27 -32.92 14.64 -4.53
N LEU A 28 -32.69 13.97 -3.40
CA LEU A 28 -33.21 14.37 -2.09
C LEU A 28 -32.31 15.39 -1.38
N HIS A 29 -30.99 15.32 -1.60
CA HIS A 29 -30.00 16.18 -0.94
C HIS A 29 -28.98 16.79 -1.93
N PRO A 30 -29.44 17.53 -2.95
CA PRO A 30 -28.56 18.04 -4.02
C PRO A 30 -27.45 18.97 -3.52
N GLU A 31 -27.73 19.81 -2.50
CA GLU A 31 -26.76 20.74 -1.93
C GLU A 31 -25.63 19.99 -1.20
N ASP A 32 -25.97 19.03 -0.33
CA ASP A 32 -25.00 18.21 0.37
C ASP A 32 -24.10 17.42 -0.58
N VAL A 33 -24.70 16.85 -1.64
CA VAL A 33 -23.99 16.11 -2.66
C VAL A 33 -23.06 17.02 -3.46
N PHE A 34 -23.53 18.23 -3.83
CA PHE A 34 -22.69 19.22 -4.49
C PHE A 34 -21.49 19.60 -3.62
N TYR A 35 -21.69 19.97 -2.35
CA TYR A 35 -20.58 20.29 -1.45
C TYR A 35 -19.67 19.09 -1.17
N ALA A 36 -20.21 17.87 -1.11
CA ALA A 36 -19.39 16.66 -1.00
C ALA A 36 -18.51 16.44 -2.22
N SER A 37 -19.02 16.69 -3.42
CA SER A 37 -18.22 16.61 -4.65
C SER A 37 -17.16 17.69 -4.71
N LEU A 38 -17.46 18.94 -4.31
CA LEU A 38 -16.48 20.02 -4.17
C LEU A 38 -15.38 19.67 -3.16
N ARG A 39 -15.74 19.09 -2.01
CA ARG A 39 -14.76 18.60 -1.03
C ARG A 39 -13.88 17.51 -1.64
N GLY A 40 -14.46 16.55 -2.35
CA GLY A 40 -13.72 15.49 -3.03
C GLY A 40 -12.76 16.04 -4.09
N VAL A 41 -13.19 17.03 -4.88
CA VAL A 41 -12.34 17.74 -5.85
C VAL A 41 -11.22 18.47 -5.14
N GLY A 42 -11.49 19.19 -4.04
CA GLY A 42 -10.47 19.88 -3.25
C GLY A 42 -9.41 18.92 -2.68
N ILE A 43 -9.84 17.82 -2.06
CA ILE A 43 -8.92 16.77 -1.57
C ILE A 43 -8.04 16.27 -2.72
N TRP A 44 -8.63 15.98 -3.87
CA TRP A 44 -7.88 15.50 -5.02
C TRP A 44 -6.93 16.56 -5.58
N TRP A 45 -7.39 17.78 -5.81
CA TRP A 45 -6.63 18.84 -6.48
C TRP A 45 -5.54 19.44 -5.60
N ASP A 46 -5.84 19.72 -4.32
CA ASP A 46 -4.93 20.41 -3.42
C ASP A 46 -3.88 19.48 -2.81
N VAL A 47 -4.23 18.20 -2.63
CA VAL A 47 -3.37 17.23 -1.92
C VAL A 47 -2.89 16.12 -2.85
N VAL A 48 -3.82 15.34 -3.42
CA VAL A 48 -3.45 14.07 -4.08
C VAL A 48 -2.78 14.29 -5.43
N PHE A 49 -3.30 15.18 -6.28
CA PHE A 49 -2.79 15.46 -7.62
C PHE A 49 -1.33 15.95 -7.59
N PRO A 50 -0.97 17.03 -6.85
CA PRO A 50 0.40 17.53 -6.81
C PRO A 50 1.37 16.56 -6.13
N ALA A 51 0.90 15.76 -5.15
CA ALA A 51 1.74 14.76 -4.49
C ALA A 51 2.01 13.54 -5.39
N THR A 52 1.02 13.07 -6.14
CA THR A 52 1.11 11.80 -6.90
C THR A 52 1.64 11.98 -8.31
N LEU A 53 1.32 13.07 -9.01
CA LEU A 53 1.66 13.23 -10.43
C LEU A 53 3.17 13.20 -10.69
N PRO A 54 4.03 14.00 -10.00
CA PRO A 54 5.48 13.96 -10.24
C PRO A 54 6.07 12.58 -9.97
N PHE A 55 5.58 11.91 -8.92
CA PHE A 55 6.03 10.58 -8.54
C PHE A 55 5.64 9.53 -9.60
N LEU A 56 4.41 9.57 -10.11
CA LEU A 56 3.93 8.70 -11.19
C LEU A 56 4.76 8.87 -12.47
N ILE A 57 5.09 10.11 -12.84
CA ILE A 57 5.94 10.40 -13.99
C ILE A 57 7.32 9.77 -13.80
N VAL A 58 7.95 9.97 -12.64
CA VAL A 58 9.27 9.40 -12.33
C VAL A 58 9.23 7.88 -12.33
N ALA A 59 8.17 7.25 -11.81
CA ALA A 59 8.04 5.80 -11.80
C ALA A 59 7.91 5.21 -13.22
N GLU A 60 7.13 5.84 -14.10
CA GLU A 60 6.97 5.43 -15.49
C GLU A 60 8.27 5.64 -16.30
N LEU A 61 8.96 6.76 -16.08
CA LEU A 61 10.28 7.01 -16.63
C LEU A 61 11.28 5.95 -16.17
N ALA A 62 11.33 5.68 -14.87
CA ALA A 62 12.21 4.66 -14.29
C ALA A 62 11.97 3.27 -14.89
N MET A 63 10.71 2.90 -15.15
CA MET A 63 10.37 1.67 -15.86
C MET A 63 10.89 1.64 -17.31
N GLY A 64 10.84 2.77 -18.02
CA GLY A 64 11.40 2.90 -19.38
C GLY A 64 12.93 2.96 -19.43
N LEU A 65 13.56 3.45 -18.36
CA LEU A 65 15.02 3.55 -18.23
C LEU A 65 15.69 2.26 -17.75
N GLY A 66 14.91 1.22 -17.40
CA GLY A 66 15.45 -0.06 -16.96
C GLY A 66 15.73 -0.15 -15.45
N LEU A 67 15.31 0.83 -14.64
CA LEU A 67 15.50 0.81 -13.19
C LEU A 67 14.95 -0.44 -12.48
N PRO A 68 13.83 -1.06 -12.94
CA PRO A 68 13.37 -2.31 -12.35
C PRO A 68 14.40 -3.45 -12.45
N HIS A 69 15.21 -3.49 -13.51
CA HIS A 69 16.26 -4.50 -13.70
C HIS A 69 17.46 -4.24 -12.78
N PHE A 70 17.83 -2.97 -12.61
CA PHE A 70 18.85 -2.56 -11.65
C PHE A 70 18.50 -2.97 -10.22
N LEU A 71 17.32 -2.56 -9.74
CA LEU A 71 16.84 -2.93 -8.40
C LEU A 71 16.61 -4.43 -8.31
N GLY A 72 16.19 -5.06 -9.41
CA GLY A 72 16.02 -6.48 -9.50
C GLY A 72 17.29 -7.25 -9.15
N VAL A 73 18.44 -6.89 -9.73
CA VAL A 73 19.73 -7.49 -9.38
C VAL A 73 20.14 -7.19 -7.93
N PHE A 74 19.91 -5.96 -7.47
CA PHE A 74 20.34 -5.52 -6.14
C PHE A 74 19.56 -6.19 -5.00
N LEU A 75 18.24 -6.33 -5.17
CA LEU A 75 17.32 -6.84 -4.16
C LEU A 75 16.90 -8.29 -4.42
N GLN A 76 17.35 -8.95 -5.50
CA GLN A 76 17.17 -10.39 -5.73
C GLN A 76 17.51 -11.23 -4.47
N PRO A 77 18.62 -10.98 -3.75
CA PRO A 77 18.98 -11.78 -2.56
C PRO A 77 17.97 -11.71 -1.41
N TRP A 78 16.99 -10.80 -1.48
CA TRP A 78 15.96 -10.58 -0.47
C TRP A 78 14.59 -10.99 -1.00
N MET A 79 14.27 -10.57 -2.22
CA MET A 79 13.00 -10.86 -2.88
C MET A 79 12.73 -12.36 -3.00
N GLN A 80 13.75 -13.13 -3.40
CA GLN A 80 13.59 -14.56 -3.62
C GLN A 80 13.43 -15.36 -2.31
N PRO A 81 14.32 -15.23 -1.29
CA PRO A 81 14.18 -16.04 -0.08
C PRO A 81 13.03 -15.60 0.83
N LEU A 82 12.76 -14.30 0.96
CA LEU A 82 11.73 -13.79 1.88
C LEU A 82 10.32 -13.87 1.27
N PHE A 83 10.19 -13.46 0.01
CA PHE A 83 8.87 -13.30 -0.63
C PHE A 83 8.58 -14.34 -1.70
N ARG A 84 9.58 -15.13 -2.13
CA ARG A 84 9.47 -16.05 -3.28
C ARG A 84 8.89 -15.33 -4.50
N LEU A 85 9.46 -14.16 -4.77
CA LEU A 85 9.11 -13.30 -5.89
C LEU A 85 10.39 -12.97 -6.67
N PRO A 86 10.28 -12.73 -8.00
CA PRO A 86 11.43 -12.33 -8.79
C PRO A 86 11.95 -10.98 -8.31
N GLY A 87 13.27 -10.76 -8.43
CA GLY A 87 13.92 -9.53 -8.01
C GLY A 87 13.31 -8.30 -8.65
N MET A 88 12.85 -8.40 -9.90
CA MET A 88 12.13 -7.32 -10.59
C MET A 88 10.96 -6.76 -9.76
N GLY A 89 10.28 -7.59 -8.98
CA GLY A 89 9.19 -7.16 -8.08
C GLY A 89 9.66 -6.20 -6.98
N SER A 90 10.96 -6.09 -6.72
CA SER A 90 11.52 -5.12 -5.78
C SER A 90 11.24 -3.68 -6.17
N PHE A 91 11.13 -3.38 -7.47
CA PHE A 91 10.75 -2.05 -7.92
C PHE A 91 9.34 -1.69 -7.46
N VAL A 92 8.39 -2.64 -7.54
CA VAL A 92 7.03 -2.44 -7.00
C VAL A 92 7.06 -2.31 -5.48
N LEU A 93 7.87 -3.12 -4.79
CA LEU A 93 8.01 -3.04 -3.33
C LEU A 93 8.50 -1.65 -2.90
N THR A 94 9.61 -1.19 -3.47
CA THR A 94 10.23 0.09 -3.09
C THR A 94 9.34 1.26 -3.47
N MET A 95 8.85 1.31 -4.72
CA MET A 95 8.02 2.42 -5.17
C MET A 95 6.64 2.39 -4.52
N GLY A 96 6.07 1.21 -4.30
CA GLY A 96 4.79 1.02 -3.62
C GLY A 96 4.83 1.50 -2.17
N PHE A 97 5.88 1.18 -1.42
CA PHE A 97 6.04 1.69 -0.05
C PHE A 97 6.30 3.19 0.00
N ALA A 98 6.95 3.75 -1.02
CA ALA A 98 7.26 5.18 -1.07
C ALA A 98 6.05 6.06 -1.46
N SER A 99 5.11 5.54 -2.25
CA SER A 99 4.01 6.33 -2.84
C SER A 99 2.61 5.86 -2.51
N GLY A 100 2.52 4.71 -1.85
CA GLY A 100 1.29 4.17 -1.34
C GLY A 100 0.25 3.78 -2.40
N TYR A 101 -1.02 3.88 -2.01
CA TYR A 101 -2.17 3.57 -2.85
C TYR A 101 -2.33 4.62 -3.96
N PRO A 102 -2.64 4.24 -5.23
CA PRO A 102 -2.75 2.91 -5.80
C PRO A 102 -1.51 2.48 -6.62
N MET A 103 -0.35 3.12 -6.42
CA MET A 103 0.83 2.96 -7.26
C MET A 103 1.28 1.51 -7.41
N ALA A 104 1.37 0.79 -6.28
CA ALA A 104 1.82 -0.59 -6.25
C ALA A 104 1.00 -1.49 -7.20
N ALA A 105 -0.33 -1.28 -7.26
CA ALA A 105 -1.21 -2.00 -8.18
C ALA A 105 -0.89 -1.66 -9.63
N LYS A 106 -0.68 -0.37 -9.96
CA LYS A 106 -0.37 0.05 -11.33
C LYS A 106 0.96 -0.51 -11.82
N LEU A 107 2.00 -0.43 -10.99
CA LEU A 107 3.31 -0.98 -11.33
C LEU A 107 3.26 -2.50 -11.46
N THR A 108 2.52 -3.19 -10.59
CA THR A 108 2.31 -4.64 -10.70
C THR A 108 1.65 -5.03 -12.03
N VAL A 109 0.57 -4.32 -12.40
CA VAL A 109 -0.14 -4.52 -13.68
C VAL A 109 0.79 -4.29 -14.86
N ARG A 110 1.57 -3.21 -14.85
CA ARG A 110 2.56 -2.89 -15.88
C ARG A 110 3.62 -3.98 -16.02
N MET A 111 4.14 -4.47 -14.91
CA MET A 111 5.15 -5.55 -14.91
C MET A 111 4.57 -6.87 -15.41
N LYS A 112 3.32 -7.20 -15.04
CA LYS A 112 2.62 -8.37 -15.57
C LYS A 112 2.37 -8.25 -17.07
N GLN A 113 1.87 -7.11 -17.56
CA GLN A 113 1.63 -6.87 -19.00
C GLN A 113 2.92 -6.97 -19.81
N ARG A 114 4.05 -6.56 -19.22
CA ARG A 114 5.37 -6.72 -19.84
C ARG A 114 5.94 -8.13 -19.69
N GLY A 115 5.26 -9.08 -19.05
CA GLY A 115 5.71 -10.47 -18.90
C GLY A 115 6.82 -10.68 -17.87
N TYR A 116 7.00 -9.76 -16.91
CA TYR A 116 7.98 -9.89 -15.82
C TYR A 116 7.43 -10.54 -14.56
N LEU A 117 6.12 -10.76 -14.49
CA LEU A 117 5.44 -11.40 -13.37
C LEU A 117 4.43 -12.41 -13.92
N THR A 118 4.39 -13.60 -13.32
CA THR A 118 3.25 -14.51 -13.50
C THR A 118 1.99 -13.95 -12.81
N PRO A 119 0.78 -14.45 -13.15
CA PRO A 119 -0.44 -14.02 -12.47
C PRO A 119 -0.40 -14.18 -10.95
N SER A 120 0.12 -15.30 -10.43
CA SER A 120 0.19 -15.54 -8.98
C SER A 120 1.22 -14.64 -8.29
N GLU A 121 2.37 -14.40 -8.91
CA GLU A 121 3.36 -13.47 -8.37
C GLU A 121 2.82 -12.04 -8.34
N ALA A 122 2.10 -11.63 -9.38
CA ALA A 122 1.43 -10.33 -9.42
C ALA A 122 0.37 -10.21 -8.31
N GLU A 123 -0.46 -11.23 -8.11
CA GLU A 123 -1.45 -11.29 -7.01
C GLU A 123 -0.80 -11.14 -5.63
N ARG A 124 0.31 -11.86 -5.37
CA ARG A 124 1.04 -11.74 -4.11
C ARG A 124 1.71 -10.38 -3.97
N LEU A 125 2.39 -9.92 -5.01
CA LEU A 125 3.16 -8.69 -4.97
C LEU A 125 2.24 -7.50 -4.67
N VAL A 126 1.14 -7.34 -5.39
CA VAL A 126 0.20 -6.23 -5.11
C VAL A 126 -0.39 -6.33 -3.70
N ALA A 127 -0.65 -7.54 -3.19
CA ALA A 127 -1.32 -7.76 -1.91
C ALA A 127 -0.58 -7.12 -0.72
N PHE A 128 0.75 -7.22 -0.65
CA PHE A 128 1.51 -6.68 0.48
C PHE A 128 2.25 -5.38 0.17
N THR A 129 2.46 -5.04 -1.10
CA THR A 129 3.16 -3.79 -1.47
C THR A 129 2.23 -2.57 -1.52
N THR A 130 0.93 -2.79 -1.61
CA THR A 130 -0.09 -1.75 -1.63
C THR A 130 -0.34 -1.28 -0.19
N THR A 131 0.32 -0.18 0.17
CA THR A 131 0.40 0.40 1.53
C THR A 131 -0.01 1.89 1.52
N ALA A 132 -0.28 2.53 2.65
CA ALA A 132 -0.34 3.99 2.73
C ALA A 132 1.08 4.55 2.54
N ASP A 133 1.19 5.73 1.95
CA ASP A 133 2.48 6.38 1.77
C ASP A 133 2.97 7.04 3.09
N PRO A 134 4.28 7.25 3.25
CA PRO A 134 4.83 7.74 4.51
C PRO A 134 4.37 9.16 4.82
N LEU A 135 4.10 9.98 3.81
CA LEU A 135 3.68 11.37 3.99
C LEU A 135 2.25 11.42 4.53
N PHE A 136 1.35 10.58 4.03
CA PHE A 136 0.01 10.45 4.58
C PHE A 136 0.06 10.03 6.06
N ILE A 137 0.84 9.01 6.40
CA ILE A 137 0.95 8.53 7.80
C ILE A 137 1.55 9.60 8.73
N THR A 138 2.64 10.24 8.31
CA THR A 138 3.41 11.14 9.19
C THR A 138 2.91 12.58 9.20
N ALA A 139 2.44 13.11 8.08
CA ALA A 139 1.96 14.49 7.99
C ALA A 139 0.44 14.57 8.20
N ALA A 140 -0.36 13.86 7.40
CA ALA A 140 -1.82 13.99 7.47
C ALA A 140 -2.38 13.34 8.74
N VAL A 141 -2.07 12.07 8.98
CA VAL A 141 -2.60 11.33 10.13
C VAL A 141 -1.97 11.83 11.42
N ALA A 142 -0.65 11.71 11.56
CA ALA A 142 -0.02 11.99 12.85
C ALA A 142 -0.01 13.47 13.24
N VAL A 143 0.48 14.36 12.38
CA VAL A 143 0.54 15.81 12.70
C VAL A 143 -0.82 16.48 12.46
N GLY A 144 -1.49 16.14 11.36
CA GLY A 144 -2.74 16.79 10.96
C GLY A 144 -3.94 16.39 11.81
N PHE A 145 -4.11 15.10 12.12
CA PHE A 145 -5.30 14.61 12.85
C PHE A 145 -5.00 14.34 14.32
N PHE A 146 -3.95 13.57 14.62
CA PHE A 146 -3.58 13.22 16.00
C PHE A 146 -2.80 14.33 16.73
N HIS A 147 -2.42 15.40 16.02
CA HIS A 147 -1.61 16.52 16.55
C HIS A 147 -0.34 16.07 17.28
N ASN A 148 0.22 14.92 16.90
CA ASN A 148 1.37 14.30 17.55
C ASN A 148 2.27 13.61 16.52
N ALA A 149 3.41 14.22 16.22
CA ALA A 149 4.38 13.68 15.26
C ALA A 149 4.94 12.30 15.65
N GLY A 150 5.00 11.99 16.95
CA GLY A 150 5.46 10.70 17.47
C GLY A 150 4.58 9.55 17.01
N VAL A 151 3.27 9.78 16.91
CA VAL A 151 2.30 8.80 16.39
C VAL A 151 2.65 8.36 14.97
N GLY A 152 3.16 9.27 14.15
CA GLY A 152 3.50 8.98 12.75
C GLY A 152 4.63 7.97 12.63
N THR A 153 5.63 8.05 13.51
CA THR A 153 6.72 7.07 13.55
C THR A 153 6.22 5.70 14.00
N VAL A 154 5.37 5.67 15.02
CA VAL A 154 4.77 4.41 15.53
C VAL A 154 3.93 3.75 14.45
N LEU A 155 2.97 4.47 13.85
CA LEU A 155 2.10 3.94 12.82
C LEU A 155 2.89 3.51 11.57
N ALA A 156 3.92 4.26 11.16
CA ALA A 156 4.75 3.87 10.01
C ALA A 156 5.54 2.57 10.28
N ILE A 157 6.18 2.44 11.44
CA ILE A 157 6.91 1.21 11.80
C ILE A 157 5.96 0.03 11.77
N ILE A 158 4.80 0.15 12.41
CA ILE A 158 3.82 -0.94 12.43
C ILE A 158 3.35 -1.27 11.03
N HIS A 159 2.87 -0.28 10.27
CA HIS A 159 2.23 -0.46 8.97
C HIS A 159 3.15 -1.09 7.91
N TYR A 160 4.40 -0.66 7.81
CA TYR A 160 5.34 -1.25 6.86
C TYR A 160 5.88 -2.60 7.33
N THR A 161 6.07 -2.78 8.64
CA THR A 161 6.54 -4.06 9.19
C THR A 161 5.46 -5.13 9.04
N SER A 162 4.20 -4.82 9.33
CA SER A 162 3.06 -5.70 9.10
C SER A 162 2.91 -6.05 7.63
N ALA A 163 3.13 -5.10 6.72
CA ALA A 163 3.12 -5.34 5.28
C ALA A 163 4.23 -6.33 4.86
N LEU A 164 5.46 -6.17 5.35
CA LEU A 164 6.55 -7.10 5.07
C LEU A 164 6.28 -8.51 5.63
N ILE A 165 5.77 -8.59 6.87
CA ILE A 165 5.38 -9.88 7.47
C ILE A 165 4.26 -10.53 6.66
N LEU A 166 3.27 -9.77 6.21
CA LEU A 166 2.22 -10.27 5.31
C LEU A 166 2.82 -10.83 4.02
N GLY A 167 3.79 -10.16 3.41
CA GLY A 167 4.51 -10.67 2.25
C GLY A 167 5.16 -12.03 2.50
N ILE A 168 5.80 -12.22 3.66
CA ILE A 168 6.40 -13.50 4.07
C ILE A 168 5.31 -14.57 4.30
N ILE A 169 4.22 -14.22 4.98
CA ILE A 169 3.09 -15.12 5.19
C ILE A 169 2.52 -15.60 3.84
N LEU A 170 2.29 -14.68 2.90
CA LEU A 170 1.83 -15.01 1.56
C LEU A 170 2.82 -15.91 0.82
N ALA A 171 4.14 -15.68 0.97
CA ALA A 171 5.17 -16.54 0.38
C ALA A 171 5.12 -17.97 0.94
N ILE A 172 4.77 -18.14 2.22
CA ILE A 172 4.60 -19.45 2.88
C ILE A 172 3.32 -20.12 2.40
N ILE A 173 2.19 -19.40 2.37
CA ILE A 173 0.87 -19.92 1.98
C ILE A 173 0.86 -20.36 0.51
N TYR A 174 1.38 -19.52 -0.38
CA TYR A 174 1.43 -19.76 -1.82
C TYR A 174 2.66 -20.57 -2.24
N ARG A 175 3.14 -21.48 -1.38
CA ARG A 175 4.24 -22.38 -1.72
C ARG A 175 3.89 -23.10 -3.01
N ASP A 176 4.57 -22.74 -4.08
CA ASP A 176 4.27 -23.20 -5.42
C ASP A 176 4.32 -24.74 -5.44
N PRO A 177 3.21 -25.43 -5.80
CA PRO A 177 3.25 -26.83 -6.15
C PRO A 177 3.94 -26.96 -7.50
N SER A 178 5.26 -26.77 -7.51
CA SER A 178 6.12 -27.48 -8.44
C SER A 178 6.13 -28.97 -8.03
N SER A 179 4.94 -29.58 -8.10
CA SER A 179 4.70 -31.01 -8.22
C SER A 179 4.51 -31.26 -9.72
N PRO A 180 5.21 -32.23 -10.32
CA PRO A 180 5.16 -32.49 -11.75
C PRO A 180 3.77 -33.03 -12.12
N GLY A 181 2.83 -32.17 -12.56
CA GLY A 181 1.45 -32.64 -12.75
C GLY A 181 0.43 -31.75 -13.47
N ASP A 182 0.80 -30.61 -14.07
CA ASP A 182 -0.15 -29.88 -14.93
C ASP A 182 0.52 -29.38 -16.22
N HIS A 183 0.72 -30.31 -17.14
CA HIS A 183 1.36 -30.07 -18.43
C HIS A 183 0.43 -29.56 -19.53
N ASN A 184 -0.85 -29.28 -19.27
CA ASN A 184 -1.80 -29.15 -20.39
C ASN A 184 -2.64 -27.87 -20.47
N ARG A 185 -2.23 -26.78 -19.81
CA ARG A 185 -2.79 -25.45 -20.10
C ARG A 185 -1.71 -24.46 -20.52
N ARG A 186 -1.62 -24.33 -21.85
CA ARG A 186 -1.13 -23.21 -22.66
C ARG A 186 -0.52 -22.07 -21.86
N ASP A 187 0.79 -21.85 -21.98
CA ASP A 187 1.28 -20.49 -21.82
C ASP A 187 2.65 -20.25 -22.45
N HIS A 188 2.68 -19.57 -23.60
CA HIS A 188 3.91 -18.94 -24.10
C HIS A 188 4.46 -17.93 -23.07
N SER A 189 3.60 -17.28 -22.26
CA SER A 189 4.04 -16.29 -21.28
C SER A 189 4.81 -16.89 -20.09
N ARG A 190 4.52 -18.14 -19.68
CA ARG A 190 5.32 -18.84 -18.66
C ARG A 190 6.73 -19.18 -19.16
N ARG A 191 6.86 -19.53 -20.44
CA ARG A 191 8.16 -19.86 -21.04
C ARG A 191 9.02 -18.60 -21.14
N ASP A 192 8.47 -17.50 -21.66
CA ASP A 192 9.16 -16.21 -21.78
C ASP A 192 9.51 -15.61 -20.40
N HIS A 193 8.61 -15.72 -19.42
CA HIS A 193 8.87 -15.34 -18.03
C HIS A 193 10.04 -16.13 -17.45
N SER A 194 10.02 -17.47 -17.58
CA SER A 194 11.09 -18.32 -17.06
C SER A 194 12.44 -18.02 -17.71
N ILE A 195 12.46 -17.62 -18.98
CA ILE A 195 13.69 -17.22 -19.69
C ILE A 195 14.20 -15.89 -19.13
N ARG A 196 13.33 -14.89 -18.95
CA ARG A 196 13.71 -13.58 -18.39
C ARG A 196 14.16 -13.66 -16.94
N GLU A 197 13.49 -14.44 -16.12
CA GLU A 197 13.87 -14.68 -14.74
C GLU A 197 15.22 -15.40 -14.65
N LYS A 198 15.45 -16.42 -15.48
CA LYS A 198 16.75 -17.11 -15.57
C LYS A 198 17.85 -16.17 -16.04
N LYS A 199 17.59 -15.29 -17.03
CA LYS A 199 18.54 -14.26 -17.50
C LYS A 199 18.89 -13.29 -16.37
N LEU A 200 17.91 -12.79 -15.61
CA LEU A 200 18.18 -11.88 -14.50
C LEU A 200 18.90 -12.59 -13.35
N SER A 201 18.53 -13.85 -13.07
CA SER A 201 19.18 -14.66 -12.04
C SER A 201 20.63 -15.01 -12.39
N SER A 202 20.93 -15.27 -13.67
CA SER A 202 22.30 -15.49 -14.14
C SER A 202 23.13 -14.21 -14.13
N LEU A 203 22.54 -13.06 -14.46
CA LEU A 203 23.16 -11.75 -14.29
C LEU A 203 23.42 -11.43 -12.82
N ALA A 204 22.51 -11.81 -11.91
CA ALA A 204 22.67 -11.61 -10.48
C ALA A 204 23.77 -12.50 -9.85
N SER A 205 24.01 -13.70 -10.42
CA SER A 205 25.03 -14.65 -9.96
C SER A 205 26.37 -14.57 -10.70
N SER A 206 26.48 -13.72 -11.73
CA SER A 206 27.72 -13.54 -12.50
C SER A 206 28.88 -13.00 -11.64
N PRO A 207 30.14 -13.35 -11.94
CA PRO A 207 31.31 -12.83 -11.22
C PRO A 207 31.44 -11.31 -11.40
N GLY A 208 31.82 -10.61 -10.32
CA GLY A 208 31.97 -9.15 -10.29
C GLY A 208 31.22 -8.46 -9.14
N SER A 209 31.35 -7.14 -9.03
CA SER A 209 30.63 -6.35 -8.02
C SER A 209 29.13 -6.26 -8.36
N ILE A 210 28.26 -6.31 -7.33
CA ILE A 210 26.80 -6.26 -7.51
C ILE A 210 26.35 -4.99 -8.24
N ILE A 211 27.04 -3.87 -8.02
CA ILE A 211 26.77 -2.57 -8.66
C ILE A 211 27.02 -2.67 -10.16
N HIS A 212 28.15 -3.27 -10.57
CA HIS A 212 28.47 -3.42 -11.99
C HIS A 212 27.44 -4.31 -12.70
N ARG A 213 27.00 -5.40 -12.05
CA ARG A 213 25.95 -6.29 -12.60
C ARG A 213 24.60 -5.58 -12.70
N ALA A 214 24.24 -4.80 -11.70
CA ALA A 214 22.99 -4.04 -11.71
C ALA A 214 23.00 -2.95 -12.80
N TYR A 215 24.12 -2.26 -13.00
CA TYR A 215 24.27 -1.27 -14.07
C TYR A 215 24.20 -1.93 -15.46
N ARG A 216 24.86 -3.08 -15.65
CA ARG A 216 24.75 -3.85 -16.89
C ARG A 216 23.31 -4.27 -17.18
N ALA A 217 22.57 -4.73 -16.17
CA ALA A 217 21.15 -5.08 -16.32
C ALA A 217 20.28 -3.87 -16.69
N LEU A 218 20.60 -2.68 -16.17
CA LEU A 218 19.94 -1.43 -16.54
C LEU A 218 20.20 -1.07 -18.02
N GLU A 219 21.46 -1.12 -18.44
CA GLU A 219 21.87 -0.80 -19.81
C GLU A 219 21.24 -1.77 -20.82
N GLU A 220 21.30 -3.08 -20.56
CA GLU A 220 20.65 -4.09 -21.41
C GLU A 220 19.14 -3.83 -21.53
N ALA A 221 18.46 -3.52 -20.41
CA ALA A 221 17.04 -3.19 -20.43
C ALA A 221 16.73 -1.88 -21.18
N ARG A 222 17.60 -0.88 -21.08
CA ARG A 222 17.44 0.40 -21.80
C ARG A 222 17.59 0.19 -23.30
N MET A 223 18.52 -0.66 -23.72
CA MET A 223 18.74 -1.03 -25.12
C MET A 223 17.55 -1.86 -25.66
N GLU A 224 16.99 -2.76 -24.85
CA GLU A 224 15.78 -3.53 -25.20
C GLU A 224 14.52 -2.64 -25.38
N ASP A 225 14.36 -1.58 -24.58
CA ASP A 225 13.21 -0.66 -24.72
C ASP A 225 13.30 0.19 -26.00
N GLY A 226 14.50 0.66 -26.37
CA GLY A 226 14.80 1.31 -27.65
C GLY A 226 14.11 2.66 -27.92
N ARG A 227 13.12 3.08 -27.11
CA ARG A 227 12.40 4.34 -27.32
C ARG A 227 13.29 5.55 -27.03
N PRO A 228 13.21 6.62 -27.85
CA PRO A 228 13.91 7.86 -27.57
C PRO A 228 13.36 8.50 -26.29
N PHE A 229 14.20 9.26 -25.58
CA PHE A 229 13.83 9.87 -24.30
C PHE A 229 12.56 10.74 -24.38
N GLY A 230 12.40 11.53 -25.44
CA GLY A 230 11.20 12.35 -25.62
C GLY A 230 9.91 11.52 -25.70
N ARG A 231 9.96 10.34 -26.32
CA ARG A 231 8.80 9.42 -26.35
C ARG A 231 8.53 8.80 -24.98
N LEU A 232 9.59 8.40 -24.26
CA LEU A 232 9.46 7.93 -22.87
C LEU A 232 8.79 8.96 -21.98
N MET A 233 9.21 10.22 -22.08
CA MET A 233 8.66 11.32 -21.32
C MET A 233 7.17 11.54 -21.63
N ALA A 234 6.80 11.59 -22.91
CA ALA A 234 5.41 11.74 -23.33
C ALA A 234 4.53 10.58 -22.85
N ASP A 235 4.99 9.33 -22.99
CA ASP A 235 4.26 8.15 -22.53
C ASP A 235 4.10 8.16 -21.00
N ALA A 236 5.15 8.56 -20.26
CA ALA A 236 5.13 8.66 -18.80
C ALA A 236 4.12 9.70 -18.30
N VAL A 237 4.13 10.91 -18.87
CA VAL A 237 3.19 11.98 -18.51
C VAL A 237 1.75 11.57 -18.80
N ASN A 238 1.47 10.99 -19.96
CA ASN A 238 0.11 10.55 -20.31
C ASN A 238 -0.41 9.43 -19.39
N SER A 239 0.45 8.46 -19.05
CA SER A 239 0.11 7.39 -18.11
C SER A 239 -0.18 7.94 -16.71
N ALA A 240 0.65 8.87 -16.25
CA ALA A 240 0.51 9.51 -14.95
C ALA A 240 -0.79 10.32 -14.87
N LEU A 241 -1.08 11.18 -15.86
CA LEU A 241 -2.32 11.97 -15.91
C LEU A 241 -3.58 11.08 -15.89
N THR A 242 -3.59 10.01 -16.70
CA THR A 242 -4.71 9.06 -16.74
C THR A 242 -4.93 8.42 -15.36
N THR A 243 -3.85 8.01 -14.70
CA THR A 243 -3.91 7.38 -13.39
C THR A 243 -4.39 8.37 -12.32
N THR A 244 -3.88 9.60 -12.32
CA THR A 244 -4.29 10.63 -11.34
C THR A 244 -5.74 11.06 -11.53
N LEU A 245 -6.23 11.18 -12.77
CA LEU A 245 -7.65 11.47 -13.05
C LEU A 245 -8.59 10.36 -12.58
N MET A 246 -8.19 9.09 -12.77
CA MET A 246 -8.95 7.94 -12.26
C MET A 246 -9.03 7.97 -10.72
N ILE A 247 -7.90 8.25 -10.04
CA ILE A 247 -7.87 8.40 -8.57
C ILE A 247 -8.81 9.53 -8.14
N GLY A 248 -8.75 10.68 -8.82
CA GLY A 248 -9.61 11.83 -8.52
C GLY A 248 -11.10 11.52 -8.67
N GLY A 249 -11.49 10.88 -9.78
CA GLY A 249 -12.88 10.46 -9.99
C GLY A 249 -13.39 9.52 -8.89
N LEU A 250 -12.55 8.61 -8.41
CA LEU A 250 -12.91 7.70 -7.32
C LEU A 250 -12.99 8.41 -5.95
N ILE A 251 -12.08 9.34 -5.65
CA ILE A 251 -12.15 10.17 -4.43
C ILE A 251 -13.45 10.99 -4.41
N ILE A 252 -13.81 11.64 -5.52
CA ILE A 252 -15.04 12.43 -5.63
C ILE A 252 -16.26 11.51 -5.43
N PHE A 253 -16.29 10.35 -6.08
CA PHE A 253 -17.38 9.38 -5.94
C PHE A 253 -17.56 8.92 -4.49
N PHE A 254 -16.48 8.50 -3.81
CA PHE A 254 -16.56 8.04 -2.42
C PHE A 254 -16.89 9.18 -1.45
N SER A 255 -16.46 10.42 -1.73
CA SER A 255 -16.84 11.60 -0.94
C SER A 255 -18.34 11.85 -0.97
N VAL A 256 -18.94 11.75 -2.17
CA VAL A 256 -20.40 11.86 -2.33
C VAL A 256 -21.12 10.69 -1.70
N LEU A 257 -20.64 9.46 -1.92
CA LEU A 257 -21.25 8.25 -1.38
C LEU A 257 -21.31 8.29 0.16
N MET A 258 -20.20 8.69 0.80
CA MET A 258 -20.14 8.84 2.25
C MET A 258 -21.12 9.90 2.75
N ARG A 259 -21.22 11.05 2.06
CA ARG A 259 -22.19 12.07 2.45
C ARG A 259 -23.63 11.57 2.34
N ILE A 260 -23.97 10.84 1.29
CA ILE A 260 -25.31 10.24 1.15
C ILE A 260 -25.57 9.27 2.30
N PHE A 261 -24.59 8.43 2.65
CA PHE A 261 -24.74 7.50 3.76
C PHE A 261 -24.93 8.19 5.11
N GLU A 262 -24.23 9.29 5.38
CA GLU A 262 -24.42 10.11 6.60
C GLU A 262 -25.81 10.73 6.70
N LEU A 263 -26.43 11.07 5.56
CA LEU A 263 -27.78 11.64 5.52
C LEU A 263 -28.87 10.56 5.62
N THR A 264 -28.51 9.30 5.39
CA THR A 264 -29.44 8.18 5.55
C THR A 264 -29.33 7.54 6.94
N PRO A 265 -30.43 7.02 7.50
CA PRO A 265 -30.40 6.29 8.78
C PRO A 265 -29.62 4.96 8.71
N LEU A 266 -29.09 4.58 7.54
CA LEU A 266 -28.32 3.35 7.36
C LEU A 266 -27.06 3.33 8.25
N ILE A 267 -26.29 4.41 8.26
CA ILE A 267 -25.07 4.49 9.10
C ILE A 267 -25.43 4.45 10.57
N GLN A 268 -26.51 5.13 10.99
CA GLN A 268 -26.99 5.10 12.38
C GLN A 268 -27.42 3.67 12.81
N GLY A 269 -28.03 2.91 11.91
CA GLY A 269 -28.34 1.50 12.15
C GLY A 269 -27.08 0.63 12.29
N CYS A 270 -26.08 0.86 11.43
CA CYS A 270 -24.80 0.17 11.49
C CYS A 270 -24.01 0.53 12.76
N THR A 271 -23.96 1.81 13.16
CA THR A 271 -23.29 2.26 14.39
C THR A 271 -23.96 1.64 15.61
N PHE A 272 -25.30 1.67 15.69
CA PHE A 272 -26.04 1.05 16.79
C PHE A 272 -25.76 -0.46 16.93
N LEU A 273 -25.69 -1.19 15.82
CA LEU A 273 -25.34 -2.61 15.85
C LEU A 273 -23.90 -2.83 16.33
N LEU A 274 -22.95 -2.03 15.83
CA LEU A 274 -21.56 -2.11 16.24
C LEU A 274 -21.35 -1.72 17.71
N GLU A 275 -22.06 -0.70 18.20
CA GLU A 275 -22.03 -0.30 19.61
C GLU A 275 -22.46 -1.43 20.53
N LYS A 276 -23.48 -2.22 20.16
CA LYS A 276 -23.87 -3.42 20.91
C LYS A 276 -22.77 -4.48 20.93
N ILE A 277 -22.11 -4.69 19.79
CA ILE A 277 -20.97 -5.63 19.69
C ILE A 277 -19.83 -5.12 20.56
N PHE A 278 -19.53 -3.82 20.51
CA PHE A 278 -18.46 -3.20 21.27
C PHE A 278 -18.74 -3.28 22.77
N PHE A 279 -19.98 -3.01 23.19
CA PHE A 279 -20.40 -3.19 24.58
C PHE A 279 -20.20 -4.63 25.05
N ALA A 280 -20.60 -5.63 24.25
CA ALA A 280 -20.38 -7.05 24.57
C ALA A 280 -18.88 -7.42 24.67
N LEU A 281 -18.03 -6.75 23.89
CA LEU A 281 -16.58 -6.94 23.89
C LEU A 281 -15.83 -6.00 24.84
N HIS A 282 -16.53 -5.17 25.63
CA HIS A 282 -15.96 -4.14 26.51
C HIS A 282 -15.05 -3.14 25.77
N LEU A 283 -15.38 -2.81 24.52
CA LEU A 283 -14.71 -1.80 23.71
C LEU A 283 -15.42 -0.44 23.80
N PRO A 284 -14.70 0.69 23.70
CA PRO A 284 -15.29 2.02 23.74
C PRO A 284 -16.27 2.24 22.57
N PRO A 285 -17.54 2.59 22.83
CA PRO A 285 -18.55 2.75 21.77
C PRO A 285 -18.24 3.92 20.82
N GLU A 286 -17.47 4.91 21.26
CA GLU A 286 -16.99 6.04 20.47
C GLU A 286 -16.16 5.64 19.23
N LEU A 287 -15.59 4.43 19.24
CA LEU A 287 -14.81 3.89 18.12
C LEU A 287 -15.67 3.27 17.00
N SER A 288 -16.98 3.15 17.20
CA SER A 288 -17.90 2.53 16.22
C SER A 288 -18.02 3.37 14.94
N THR A 289 -18.17 4.68 15.07
CA THR A 289 -18.27 5.63 13.95
C THR A 289 -16.94 5.70 13.17
N PRO A 290 -15.77 5.87 13.81
CA PRO A 290 -14.48 5.80 13.13
C PRO A 290 -14.25 4.50 12.37
N LEU A 291 -14.63 3.35 12.95
CA LEU A 291 -14.51 2.06 12.27
C LEU A 291 -15.36 2.03 10.99
N ILE A 292 -16.63 2.47 11.04
CA ILE A 292 -17.48 2.51 9.85
C ILE A 292 -16.91 3.46 8.80
N GLN A 293 -16.53 4.68 9.18
CA GLN A 293 -15.96 5.64 8.24
C GLN A 293 -14.68 5.08 7.59
N GLY A 294 -13.78 4.49 8.39
CA GLY A 294 -12.55 3.85 7.92
C GLY A 294 -12.76 2.62 7.04
N LEU A 295 -13.88 1.89 7.19
CA LEU A 295 -14.22 0.79 6.29
C LEU A 295 -14.47 1.29 4.86
N PHE A 296 -14.99 2.50 4.69
CA PHE A 296 -15.27 3.08 3.37
C PHE A 296 -14.11 3.94 2.85
N GLU A 297 -13.54 4.81 3.69
CA GLU A 297 -12.52 5.77 3.28
C GLU A 297 -11.51 6.00 4.42
N VAL A 298 -10.23 5.81 4.09
CA VAL A 298 -9.13 5.82 5.06
C VAL A 298 -8.94 7.19 5.71
N THR A 299 -9.04 8.29 4.96
CA THR A 299 -8.76 9.65 5.45
C THR A 299 -9.75 10.12 6.50
N LEU A 300 -11.05 9.97 6.24
CA LEU A 300 -12.12 10.29 7.16
C LEU A 300 -12.11 9.34 8.36
N GLY A 301 -11.80 8.06 8.15
CA GLY A 301 -11.62 7.09 9.22
C GLY A 301 -10.53 7.51 10.21
N GLU A 302 -9.32 7.81 9.72
CA GLU A 302 -8.18 8.25 10.55
C GLU A 302 -8.49 9.52 11.35
N ARG A 303 -9.12 10.51 10.70
CA ARG A 303 -9.53 11.73 11.37
C ARG A 303 -10.54 11.46 12.49
N SER A 304 -11.54 10.62 12.20
CA SER A 304 -12.58 10.25 13.16
C SER A 304 -12.01 9.51 14.37
N VAL A 305 -11.00 8.65 14.18
CA VAL A 305 -10.29 8.01 15.30
C VAL A 305 -9.62 9.05 16.20
N ALA A 306 -8.95 10.04 15.61
CA ALA A 306 -8.31 11.10 16.38
C ALA A 306 -9.34 11.96 17.13
N ASP A 307 -10.42 12.36 16.47
CA ASP A 307 -11.50 13.15 17.05
C ASP A 307 -12.22 12.41 18.20
N ALA A 308 -12.44 11.10 18.05
CA ALA A 308 -13.07 10.26 19.07
C ALA A 308 -12.21 10.11 20.35
N GLY A 309 -10.88 10.08 20.20
CA GLY A 309 -9.98 9.99 21.34
C GLY A 309 -9.74 11.31 22.08
N GLY A 310 -9.95 12.45 21.41
CA GLY A 310 -9.78 13.77 21.98
C GLY A 310 -8.44 13.93 22.72
N ALA A 311 -8.50 14.34 23.99
CA ALA A 311 -7.31 14.49 24.84
C ALA A 311 -6.77 13.17 25.42
N HIS A 312 -7.49 12.05 25.27
CA HIS A 312 -7.20 10.77 25.92
C HIS A 312 -6.99 9.64 24.91
N LEU A 313 -6.00 9.83 24.03
CA LEU A 313 -5.59 8.83 23.06
C LEU A 313 -4.99 7.58 23.75
N THR A 314 -5.68 6.45 23.60
CA THR A 314 -5.26 5.15 24.15
C THR A 314 -4.60 4.28 23.07
N PRO A 315 -3.90 3.19 23.45
CA PRO A 315 -3.32 2.25 22.48
C PRO A 315 -4.35 1.67 21.52
N LEU A 316 -5.62 1.58 21.95
CA LEU A 316 -6.72 1.10 21.12
C LEU A 316 -7.05 2.05 19.97
N HIS A 317 -6.91 3.37 20.17
CA HIS A 317 -7.09 4.35 19.10
C HIS A 317 -6.03 4.15 18.01
N TYR A 318 -4.76 4.03 18.41
CA TYR A 318 -3.68 3.77 17.46
C TYR A 318 -3.79 2.40 16.80
N ALA A 319 -4.30 1.40 17.52
CA ALA A 319 -4.60 0.09 16.96
C ALA A 319 -5.68 0.17 15.87
N LEU A 320 -6.77 0.92 16.10
CA LEU A 320 -7.83 1.12 15.11
C LEU A 320 -7.33 1.92 13.89
N ALA A 321 -6.58 3.01 14.12
CA ALA A 321 -5.90 3.75 13.05
C ALA A 321 -5.02 2.82 12.19
N SER A 322 -4.16 2.03 12.84
CA SER A 322 -3.32 1.04 12.15
C SER A 322 -4.15 0.02 11.33
N ALA A 323 -5.30 -0.44 11.87
CA ALA A 323 -6.22 -1.31 11.15
C ALA A 323 -6.82 -0.64 9.91
N ILE A 324 -7.24 0.63 10.03
CA ILE A 324 -7.86 1.42 8.95
C ILE A 324 -6.84 1.71 7.85
N LEU A 325 -5.60 2.11 8.18
CA LEU A 325 -4.50 2.22 7.21
C LEU A 325 -4.23 0.90 6.48
N ALA A 326 -4.18 -0.21 7.23
CA ALA A 326 -3.96 -1.55 6.70
C ALA A 326 -5.16 -2.15 5.96
N TRP A 327 -6.36 -1.57 6.11
CA TRP A 327 -7.56 -1.88 5.33
C TRP A 327 -7.64 -1.03 4.06
N GLY A 328 -7.43 0.28 4.17
CA GLY A 328 -7.37 1.27 3.08
C GLY A 328 -8.73 1.81 2.63
N GLY A 329 -9.83 1.24 3.12
CA GLY A 329 -11.19 1.66 2.76
C GLY A 329 -11.66 1.09 1.41
N LEU A 330 -12.98 0.95 1.25
CA LEU A 330 -13.58 0.53 -0.02
C LEU A 330 -13.16 1.40 -1.22
N SER A 331 -12.82 2.67 -0.98
CA SER A 331 -12.24 3.56 -2.01
C SER A 331 -10.96 3.01 -2.63
N VAL A 332 -9.98 2.61 -1.80
CA VAL A 332 -8.73 2.02 -2.28
C VAL A 332 -8.99 0.65 -2.93
N HIS A 333 -9.89 -0.15 -2.35
CA HIS A 333 -10.28 -1.43 -2.94
C HIS A 333 -10.85 -1.26 -4.36
N ALA A 334 -11.70 -0.27 -4.59
CA ALA A 334 -12.25 0.04 -5.92
C ALA A 334 -11.15 0.51 -6.89
N GLN A 335 -10.25 1.41 -6.45
CA GLN A 335 -9.11 1.87 -7.24
C GLN A 335 -8.22 0.70 -7.68
N VAL A 336 -7.85 -0.17 -6.75
CA VAL A 336 -7.02 -1.35 -7.03
C VAL A 336 -7.75 -2.35 -7.92
N ALA A 337 -9.04 -2.64 -7.67
CA ALA A 337 -9.81 -3.57 -8.48
C ALA A 337 -9.89 -3.12 -9.96
N THR A 338 -10.14 -1.82 -10.20
CA THR A 338 -10.14 -1.24 -11.55
C THR A 338 -8.78 -1.44 -12.22
N ILE A 339 -7.69 -1.11 -11.54
CA ILE A 339 -6.33 -1.26 -12.09
C ILE A 339 -6.01 -2.74 -12.37
N LEU A 340 -6.27 -3.65 -11.42
CA LEU A 340 -5.95 -5.08 -11.55
C LEU A 340 -6.70 -5.75 -12.71
N SER A 341 -7.88 -5.25 -13.06
CA SER A 341 -8.67 -5.75 -14.19
C SER A 341 -7.97 -5.55 -15.53
N GLU A 342 -7.14 -4.50 -15.69
CA GLU A 342 -6.38 -4.20 -16.92
C GLU A 342 -5.41 -5.32 -17.33
N ALA A 343 -4.98 -6.15 -16.38
CA ALA A 343 -4.07 -7.28 -16.63
C ALA A 343 -4.63 -8.63 -16.18
N ALA A 344 -5.96 -8.75 -15.99
CA ALA A 344 -6.60 -9.97 -15.52
C ALA A 344 -5.92 -10.56 -14.25
N ILE A 345 -5.55 -9.70 -13.29
CA ILE A 345 -5.08 -10.12 -11.97
C ILE A 345 -6.31 -10.32 -11.09
N ARG A 346 -6.38 -11.44 -10.34
CA ARG A 346 -7.53 -11.70 -9.47
C ARG A 346 -7.50 -10.72 -8.30
N TYR A 347 -8.63 -10.07 -8.06
CA TYR A 347 -8.80 -9.18 -6.91
C TYR A 347 -8.91 -9.92 -5.57
N TRP A 348 -9.42 -11.16 -5.57
CA TRP A 348 -9.74 -11.86 -4.33
C TRP A 348 -8.55 -12.13 -3.38
N PRO A 349 -7.37 -12.53 -3.88
CA PRO A 349 -6.16 -12.59 -3.06
C PRO A 349 -5.79 -11.26 -2.39
N PHE A 350 -5.94 -10.14 -3.11
CA PHE A 350 -5.71 -8.81 -2.55
C PHE A 350 -6.67 -8.53 -1.40
N PHE A 351 -7.97 -8.76 -1.59
CA PHE A 351 -8.97 -8.54 -0.54
C PHE A 351 -8.68 -9.34 0.74
N ILE A 352 -8.39 -10.64 0.61
CA ILE A 352 -8.06 -11.49 1.76
C ILE A 352 -6.80 -10.97 2.47
N ALA A 353 -5.77 -10.59 1.71
CA ALA A 353 -4.55 -10.04 2.28
C ALA A 353 -4.79 -8.74 3.03
N ARG A 354 -5.71 -7.87 2.60
CA ARG A 354 -6.09 -6.65 3.33
C ARG A 354 -6.77 -6.96 4.66
N ILE A 355 -7.65 -7.96 4.71
CA ILE A 355 -8.23 -8.44 5.99
C ILE A 355 -7.11 -8.96 6.91
N MET A 356 -6.19 -9.77 6.38
CA MET A 356 -5.06 -10.26 7.17
C MET A 356 -4.19 -9.11 7.68
N HIS A 357 -3.94 -8.10 6.84
CA HIS A 357 -3.15 -6.94 7.20
C HIS A 357 -3.81 -6.10 8.29
N SER A 358 -5.12 -5.85 8.17
CA SER A 358 -5.89 -5.06 9.13
C SER A 358 -6.02 -5.74 10.50
N VAL A 359 -5.76 -7.04 10.59
CA VAL A 359 -5.65 -7.78 11.86
C VAL A 359 -4.20 -7.82 12.35
N LEU A 360 -3.25 -8.03 11.45
CA LEU A 360 -1.83 -8.15 11.76
C LEU A 360 -1.24 -6.83 12.31
N ALA A 361 -1.61 -5.69 11.71
CA ALA A 361 -1.05 -4.40 12.09
C ALA A 361 -1.44 -3.98 13.54
N PRO A 362 -2.72 -4.06 13.96
CA PRO A 362 -3.10 -3.82 15.36
C PRO A 362 -2.47 -4.82 16.34
N PHE A 363 -2.38 -6.09 15.95
CA PHE A 363 -1.76 -7.12 16.77
C PHE A 363 -0.27 -6.81 17.04
N LEU A 364 0.48 -6.43 15.99
CA LEU A 364 1.87 -6.00 16.13
C LEU A 364 1.99 -4.70 16.95
N LEU A 365 1.02 -3.78 16.82
CA LEU A 365 1.00 -2.56 17.62
C LEU A 365 0.92 -2.89 19.10
N PHE A 366 0.02 -3.77 19.53
CA PHE A 366 -0.08 -4.15 20.95
C PHE A 366 1.18 -4.86 21.47
N ILE A 367 1.80 -5.72 20.66
CA ILE A 367 3.06 -6.39 21.03
C ILE A 367 4.20 -5.39 21.21
N LEU A 368 4.32 -4.43 20.29
CA LEU A 368 5.42 -3.46 20.30
C LEU A 368 5.13 -2.22 21.15
N TRP A 369 3.89 -2.04 21.62
CA TRP A 369 3.45 -0.89 22.39
C TRP A 369 4.33 -0.54 23.59
N PRO A 370 4.78 -1.51 24.43
CA PRO A 370 5.64 -1.20 25.59
C PRO A 370 6.96 -0.51 25.23
N PHE A 371 7.42 -0.68 23.98
CA PHE A 371 8.64 -0.06 23.46
C PHE A 371 8.35 1.23 22.70
N LEU A 372 7.25 1.26 21.93
CA LEU A 372 6.91 2.36 21.04
C LEU A 372 6.20 3.52 21.74
N ASN A 373 5.54 3.30 22.89
CA ASN A 373 4.82 4.34 23.63
C ASN A 373 5.69 5.54 24.05
N ARG A 374 7.01 5.36 24.15
CA ARG A 374 7.95 6.46 24.48
C ARG A 374 8.02 7.49 23.35
N LEU A 375 7.80 7.06 22.11
CA LEU A 375 7.83 7.94 20.94
C LEU A 375 6.61 8.85 20.89
N THR A 376 5.47 8.41 21.42
CA THR A 376 4.25 9.24 21.51
C THR A 376 4.32 10.28 22.64
N SER A 377 5.17 10.06 23.64
CA SER A 377 5.28 10.91 24.85
C SER A 377 6.50 11.83 24.88
N SER A 378 7.35 11.84 23.84
CA SER A 378 8.59 12.64 23.79
C SER A 378 8.28 14.15 23.75
N PRO A 379 8.99 15.05 24.47
CA PRO A 379 8.70 16.49 24.55
C PRO A 379 8.63 17.26 23.21
N SER A 380 9.17 16.69 22.14
CA SER A 380 8.96 17.14 20.74
C SER A 380 7.53 16.92 20.22
N SER A 381 6.64 16.32 21.03
CA SER A 381 5.21 16.10 20.79
C SER A 381 4.31 17.14 21.44
N GLN A 382 4.86 18.28 21.91
CA GLN A 382 4.01 19.39 22.32
C GLN A 382 3.07 19.74 21.15
N PRO A 383 1.75 19.87 21.40
CA PRO A 383 0.82 20.28 20.37
C PRO A 383 1.31 21.62 19.83
N LEU A 384 1.62 21.65 18.53
CA LEU A 384 1.93 22.88 17.83
C LEU A 384 0.82 23.87 18.18
N THR A 385 1.19 25.03 18.74
CA THR A 385 0.23 26.03 19.17
C THR A 385 -0.80 26.32 18.06
N PRO A 386 -2.09 26.57 18.37
CA PRO A 386 -3.15 26.69 17.36
C PRO A 386 -2.86 27.74 16.27
N HIS A 387 -2.00 28.72 16.55
CA HIS A 387 -1.61 29.77 15.61
C HIS A 387 -0.54 29.35 14.58
N THR A 388 -0.01 28.14 14.67
CA THR A 388 1.00 27.59 13.74
C THR A 388 0.53 26.32 13.02
N VAL A 389 -0.65 25.81 13.34
CA VAL A 389 -1.26 24.71 12.60
C VAL A 389 -2.17 25.31 11.54
N HIS A 390 -1.57 25.66 10.41
CA HIS A 390 -2.37 25.77 9.20
C HIS A 390 -2.95 24.38 8.91
N PRO A 391 -4.26 24.24 8.65
CA PRO A 391 -4.85 22.97 8.23
C PRO A 391 -4.05 22.36 7.07
N VAL A 392 -4.01 21.04 6.90
CA VAL A 392 -3.25 20.42 5.79
C VAL A 392 -3.66 20.95 4.39
N TRP A 393 -4.87 21.52 4.24
CA TRP A 393 -5.33 22.27 3.06
C TRP A 393 -4.94 23.76 3.05
N ALA A 394 -4.62 24.34 4.20
CA ALA A 394 -3.72 25.48 4.28
C ALA A 394 -2.28 24.93 4.37
N LEU A 395 -1.76 24.48 3.22
CA LEU A 395 -0.34 24.74 2.97
C LEU A 395 -0.10 26.21 3.34
N PRO A 396 1.04 26.58 3.96
CA PRO A 396 1.38 27.98 4.13
C PRO A 396 1.16 28.62 2.77
N THR A 397 0.20 29.55 2.70
CA THR A 397 -0.16 30.31 1.52
C THR A 397 1.13 30.58 0.76
N PHE A 398 1.25 30.02 -0.45
CA PHE A 398 2.36 30.17 -1.40
C PHE A 398 3.25 31.39 -1.10
N GLY A 399 4.21 31.21 -0.20
CA GLY A 399 4.93 32.32 0.43
C GLY A 399 6.24 31.87 1.06
N GLU A 400 6.27 30.64 1.62
CA GLU A 400 7.52 29.93 1.88
C GLU A 400 7.84 29.04 0.67
N PRO A 401 8.99 29.22 0.00
CA PRO A 401 9.31 28.45 -1.20
C PRO A 401 9.37 26.96 -0.86
N PHE A 402 8.65 26.15 -1.64
CA PHE A 402 8.76 24.69 -1.64
C PHE A 402 10.24 24.30 -1.71
N SER A 403 10.85 23.97 -0.57
CA SER A 403 12.25 23.56 -0.57
C SER A 403 12.30 22.08 -0.94
N LEU A 404 12.61 21.81 -2.20
CA LEU A 404 12.95 20.47 -2.69
C LEU A 404 13.95 19.78 -1.74
N TRP A 405 14.83 20.55 -1.10
CA TRP A 405 15.80 20.08 -0.11
C TRP A 405 15.20 19.58 1.22
N ARG A 406 14.11 20.18 1.76
CA ARG A 406 13.40 19.58 2.91
C ARG A 406 12.64 18.34 2.49
N TRP A 407 12.03 18.36 1.29
CA TRP A 407 11.32 17.19 0.76
C TRP A 407 12.27 16.00 0.52
N VAL A 408 13.36 16.22 -0.21
CA VAL A 408 14.46 15.25 -0.42
C VAL A 408 15.14 14.89 0.90
N GLY A 409 15.32 15.83 1.82
CA GLY A 409 15.91 15.57 3.13
C GLY A 409 15.04 14.68 4.02
N MET A 410 13.72 14.84 3.99
CA MET A 410 12.77 14.06 4.78
C MET A 410 12.54 12.67 4.16
N HIS A 411 12.33 12.61 2.85
CA HIS A 411 12.13 11.36 2.11
C HIS A 411 13.43 10.57 1.97
N GLY A 412 14.56 11.24 1.78
CA GLY A 412 15.89 10.64 1.77
C GLY A 412 16.24 10.02 3.12
N LYS A 413 15.91 10.69 4.24
CA LYS A 413 16.06 10.11 5.60
C LYS A 413 15.15 8.90 5.80
N MET A 414 13.90 8.92 5.33
CA MET A 414 13.00 7.77 5.45
C MET A 414 13.41 6.59 4.57
N VAL A 415 13.88 6.85 3.34
CA VAL A 415 14.46 5.83 2.46
C VAL A 415 15.74 5.26 3.07
N LEU A 416 16.59 6.09 3.68
CA LEU A 416 17.77 5.66 4.43
C LEU A 416 17.41 4.84 5.67
N VAL A 417 16.36 5.21 6.41
CA VAL A 417 15.86 4.42 7.55
C VAL A 417 15.28 3.09 7.07
N GLY A 418 14.52 3.08 5.97
CA GLY A 418 14.03 1.84 5.34
C GLY A 418 15.17 0.94 4.87
N LEU A 419 16.20 1.51 4.24
CA LEU A 419 17.43 0.80 3.87
C LEU A 419 18.20 0.31 5.10
N ALA A 420 18.31 1.10 6.16
CA ALA A 420 18.97 0.72 7.40
C ALA A 420 18.23 -0.39 8.15
N LEU A 421 16.89 -0.35 8.18
CA LEU A 421 16.04 -1.40 8.75
C LEU A 421 16.14 -2.69 7.91
N LEU A 422 16.16 -2.57 6.58
CA LEU A 422 16.45 -3.70 5.70
C LEU A 422 17.83 -4.28 6.05
N VAL A 423 18.91 -3.49 5.99
CA VAL A 423 20.30 -3.92 6.29
C VAL A 423 20.41 -4.57 7.67
N MET A 424 19.81 -3.96 8.71
CA MET A 424 19.78 -4.51 10.07
C MET A 424 19.05 -5.87 10.10
N PHE A 425 17.93 -5.97 9.40
CA PHE A 425 17.19 -7.22 9.25
C PHE A 425 17.98 -8.29 8.49
N ALA A 426 18.75 -7.96 7.44
CA ALA A 426 19.67 -8.94 6.83
C ALA A 426 20.77 -9.37 7.78
N ALA A 427 21.38 -8.43 8.52
CA ALA A 427 22.45 -8.77 9.44
C ALA A 427 21.99 -9.78 10.48
N ILE A 428 20.78 -9.58 11.04
CA ILE A 428 20.15 -10.51 11.98
C ILE A 428 19.88 -11.87 11.31
N ASN A 429 19.38 -11.89 10.09
CA ASN A 429 19.09 -13.15 9.40
C ASN A 429 20.34 -13.92 8.96
N VAL A 430 21.42 -13.23 8.58
CA VAL A 430 22.72 -13.86 8.30
C VAL A 430 23.31 -14.46 9.57
N LEU A 431 23.19 -13.76 10.71
CA LEU A 431 23.59 -14.30 12.02
C LEU A 431 22.79 -15.55 12.38
N ILE A 432 21.47 -15.55 12.18
CA ILE A 432 20.61 -16.71 12.42
C ILE A 432 20.97 -17.87 11.47
N ALA A 433 21.16 -17.61 10.18
CA ALA A 433 21.53 -18.63 9.21
C ALA A 433 22.92 -19.24 9.50
N SER A 434 23.89 -18.41 9.87
CA SER A 434 25.22 -18.85 10.30
C SER A 434 25.13 -19.71 11.56
N PHE A 435 24.34 -19.27 12.55
CA PHE A 435 24.13 -20.02 13.80
C PHE A 435 23.49 -21.39 13.54
N VAL A 436 22.45 -21.46 12.71
CA VAL A 436 21.79 -22.73 12.33
C VAL A 436 22.74 -23.66 11.58
N HIS A 437 23.60 -23.12 10.71
CA HIS A 437 24.59 -23.90 9.98
C HIS A 437 25.66 -24.48 10.92
N THR A 438 26.25 -23.68 11.80
CA THR A 438 27.21 -24.13 12.81
C THR A 438 26.61 -25.16 13.77
N PHE A 439 25.35 -24.96 14.17
CA PHE A 439 24.63 -25.91 15.03
C PHE A 439 24.40 -27.26 14.35
N ARG A 440 24.09 -27.28 13.05
CA ARG A 440 23.98 -28.53 12.27
C ARG A 440 25.31 -29.27 12.14
N LEU A 441 26.42 -28.56 11.96
CA LEU A 441 27.76 -29.18 11.91
C LEU A 441 28.15 -29.81 13.25
N LEU A 442 27.83 -29.16 14.36
CA LEU A 442 28.05 -29.68 15.72
C LEU A 442 27.23 -30.95 16.00
N ILE A 443 25.95 -30.99 15.59
CA ILE A 443 25.11 -32.20 15.70
C ILE A 443 25.66 -33.33 14.84
N HIS A 444 26.11 -33.02 13.61
CA HIS A 444 26.64 -34.04 12.70
C HIS A 444 27.96 -34.64 13.21
N GLN A 445 28.85 -33.84 13.79
CA GLN A 445 30.07 -34.35 14.44
C GLN A 445 29.79 -35.18 15.69
N LYS A 446 28.72 -34.89 16.42
CA LYS A 446 28.31 -35.66 17.61
C LYS A 446 27.68 -37.00 17.26
N ASN A 447 27.09 -37.15 16.07
CA ASN A 447 26.54 -38.42 15.59
C ASN A 447 27.57 -39.31 14.87
N LEU A 448 28.78 -38.80 14.63
CA LEU A 448 29.90 -39.53 14.01
C LEU A 448 30.95 -40.00 15.04
N ARG A 449 30.75 -39.69 16.32
CA ARG A 449 31.48 -40.25 17.47
C ARG A 449 30.53 -41.12 18.26
#